data_AF-A0A7X7KVE4-F1
#
_entry.id   AF-A0A7X7KVE4-F1
#
_cell.length_a   1.000
_cell.length_b   1.000
_cell.length_c   1.000
_cell.angle_alpha   90.00
_cell.angle_beta   90.00
_cell.angle_gamma   90.00
#
_symmetry.space_group_name_H-M   'P 1'
#
loop_
_entity.id
_entity.type
_entity.pdbx_description
1 polymer ?
#
loop_
_entity_poly.entity_id
_entity_poly.type
_entity_poly.pdbx_seq_one_letter_code
_entity_poly.pdbx_strand_id
1 'polypeptide(L)'
;MMLALRRNVSIAALLVLGWQAPAAVKIWQTPSAGRWDDPAHWLGGLPAAGDDVVITNAGAEVLVTAATPALNSLTLSRRLVCSNWTTRIEARMVSIGTGGAITLPPAFTESQMSNRVWIVCSNLTIEAGGKIDAAGKGYAGGGWHHRIERFRAGRRTRRNVGAWRGRRLRRTRRLGGVCNRSLDAAGWRDLWLRC
;
A
#
# COMPACT_ATOMS: atom_id res chain seq x y z
N MET A 1 75.49 13.37 -11.06
CA MET A 1 74.46 12.96 -10.08
C MET A 1 73.22 13.82 -10.34
N MET A 2 72.37 13.40 -11.28
CA MET A 2 71.22 14.17 -11.78
C MET A 2 69.97 13.85 -10.96
N LEU A 3 69.22 14.91 -10.59
CA LEU A 3 68.03 14.88 -9.74
C LEU A 3 66.88 14.08 -10.37
N ALA A 4 66.25 13.22 -9.56
CA ALA A 4 65.03 12.50 -9.91
C ALA A 4 63.79 13.43 -9.86
N LEU A 5 63.13 13.60 -11.01
CA LEU A 5 61.85 14.29 -11.14
C LEU A 5 60.73 13.40 -10.58
N ARG A 6 60.07 13.82 -9.49
CA ARG A 6 58.89 13.12 -8.95
C ARG A 6 57.67 13.40 -9.85
N ARG A 7 57.11 12.34 -10.45
CA ARG A 7 55.86 12.39 -11.22
C ARG A 7 54.68 12.52 -10.26
N ASN A 8 54.15 13.73 -10.10
CA ASN A 8 52.87 13.95 -9.44
C ASN A 8 51.76 13.51 -10.39
N VAL A 9 51.15 12.36 -10.12
CA VAL A 9 49.92 11.92 -10.79
C VAL A 9 48.74 12.58 -10.09
N SER A 10 48.22 13.66 -10.68
CA SER A 10 47.00 14.31 -10.21
C SER A 10 45.79 13.40 -10.46
N ILE A 11 45.13 12.98 -9.39
CA ILE A 11 43.84 12.29 -9.45
C ILE A 11 42.79 13.34 -9.84
N ALA A 12 42.35 13.31 -11.10
CA ALA A 12 41.18 14.05 -11.53
C ALA A 12 39.93 13.39 -10.93
N ALA A 13 39.41 13.97 -9.85
CA ALA A 13 38.09 13.62 -9.33
C ALA A 13 37.03 14.12 -10.32
N LEU A 14 36.49 13.22 -11.15
CA LEU A 14 35.30 13.49 -11.95
C LEU A 14 34.12 13.67 -11.00
N LEU A 15 33.77 14.92 -10.70
CA LEU A 15 32.47 15.30 -10.15
C LEU A 15 31.40 14.96 -11.20
N VAL A 16 30.79 13.79 -11.08
CA VAL A 16 29.51 13.50 -11.73
C VAL A 16 28.49 14.38 -11.05
N LEU A 17 28.26 15.58 -11.61
CA LEU A 17 27.12 16.41 -11.29
C LEU A 17 25.88 15.59 -11.66
N GLY A 18 25.25 14.98 -10.65
CA GLY A 18 23.99 14.26 -10.81
C GLY A 18 22.96 15.24 -11.34
N TRP A 19 22.60 15.09 -12.61
CA TRP A 19 21.45 15.76 -13.20
C TRP A 19 20.22 15.23 -12.45
N GLN A 20 19.77 15.94 -11.42
CA GLN A 20 18.46 15.66 -10.86
C GLN A 20 17.46 16.14 -11.91
N ALA A 21 16.80 15.18 -12.57
CA ALA A 21 15.66 15.49 -13.41
C ALA A 21 14.69 16.35 -12.59
N PRO A 22 14.14 17.44 -13.15
CA PRO A 22 13.16 18.24 -12.44
C PRO A 22 12.00 17.34 -12.03
N ALA A 23 11.54 17.51 -10.79
CA ALA A 23 10.35 16.83 -10.28
C ALA A 23 9.20 17.03 -11.26
N ALA A 24 8.69 15.94 -11.83
CA ALA A 24 7.62 15.96 -12.81
C ALA A 24 6.37 15.29 -12.25
N VAL A 25 5.21 15.72 -12.75
CA VAL A 25 3.96 15.03 -12.48
C VAL A 25 3.82 13.85 -13.44
N LYS A 26 3.67 12.64 -12.91
CA LYS A 26 3.43 11.41 -13.67
C LYS A 26 2.03 10.92 -13.40
N ILE A 27 1.24 10.77 -14.46
CA ILE A 27 -0.17 10.41 -14.35
C ILE A 27 -0.37 9.02 -14.93
N TRP A 28 -0.99 8.14 -14.15
CA TRP A 28 -1.42 6.85 -14.67
C TRP A 28 -2.55 7.06 -15.69
N GLN A 29 -2.26 6.83 -16.98
CA GLN A 29 -3.19 7.16 -18.06
C GLN A 29 -4.15 6.02 -18.42
N THR A 30 -3.80 4.78 -18.10
CA THR A 30 -4.58 3.60 -18.50
C THR A 30 -5.83 3.42 -17.62
N PRO A 31 -7.05 3.40 -18.20
CA PRO A 31 -8.30 3.27 -17.44
C PRO A 31 -8.64 1.82 -17.08
N SER A 32 -7.62 0.99 -16.85
CA SER A 32 -7.75 -0.44 -16.57
C SER A 32 -6.61 -0.94 -15.70
N ALA A 33 -6.57 -2.26 -15.47
CA ALA A 33 -5.43 -2.91 -14.86
C ALA A 33 -4.17 -2.77 -15.72
N GLY A 34 -3.01 -2.60 -15.08
CA GLY A 34 -1.71 -2.51 -15.74
C GLY A 34 -0.54 -2.59 -14.76
N ARG A 35 0.67 -2.80 -15.28
CA ARG A 35 1.88 -2.89 -14.45
C ARG A 35 2.54 -1.52 -14.26
N TRP A 36 2.99 -1.22 -13.04
CA TRP A 36 3.69 0.04 -12.73
C TRP A 36 4.91 0.29 -13.62
N ASP A 37 5.65 -0.77 -13.98
CA ASP A 37 6.92 -0.71 -14.70
C ASP A 37 6.78 -0.58 -16.22
N ASP A 38 5.55 -0.57 -16.76
CA ASP A 38 5.31 -0.36 -18.18
C ASP A 38 5.15 1.15 -18.50
N PRO A 39 6.08 1.75 -19.27
CA PRO A 39 6.00 3.15 -19.66
C PRO A 39 4.71 3.52 -20.39
N ALA A 40 4.06 2.58 -21.09
CA ALA A 40 2.84 2.83 -21.86
C ALA A 40 1.65 3.21 -20.98
N HIS A 41 1.70 2.90 -19.67
CA HIS A 41 0.65 3.24 -18.72
C HIS A 41 0.83 4.63 -18.09
N TRP A 42 1.90 5.36 -18.41
CA TRP A 42 2.22 6.65 -17.81
C TRP A 42 2.25 7.80 -18.81
N LEU A 43 1.46 8.83 -18.51
CA LEU A 43 1.65 10.14 -19.12
C LEU A 43 2.83 10.84 -18.42
N GLY A 44 3.79 11.31 -19.22
CA GLY A 44 5.05 11.88 -18.73
C GLY A 44 6.18 10.85 -18.57
N GLY A 45 5.96 9.58 -18.94
CA GLY A 45 6.95 8.50 -18.81
C GLY A 45 6.99 7.89 -17.41
N LEU A 46 7.87 6.90 -17.22
CA LEU A 46 7.99 6.19 -15.93
C LEU A 46 8.32 7.16 -14.78
N PRO A 47 7.73 6.97 -13.60
CA PRO A 47 8.12 7.69 -12.40
C PRO A 47 9.59 7.48 -12.03
N ALA A 48 10.25 8.57 -11.67
CA ALA A 48 11.61 8.64 -11.15
C ALA A 48 11.61 9.21 -9.72
N ALA A 49 12.78 9.23 -9.07
CA ALA A 49 12.92 9.80 -7.74
C ALA A 49 12.60 11.31 -7.76
N GLY A 50 11.83 11.78 -6.79
CA GLY A 50 11.38 13.17 -6.69
C GLY A 50 10.11 13.51 -7.46
N ASP A 51 9.57 12.59 -8.27
CA ASP A 51 8.34 12.85 -9.03
C ASP A 51 7.08 12.85 -8.16
N ASP A 52 6.03 13.51 -8.66
CA ASP A 52 4.68 13.48 -8.12
C ASP A 52 3.83 12.50 -8.93
N VAL A 53 3.36 11.43 -8.30
CA VAL A 53 2.57 10.38 -8.95
C VAL A 53 1.08 10.57 -8.67
N VAL A 54 0.27 10.52 -9.73
CA VAL A 54 -1.20 10.66 -9.66
C VAL A 54 -1.89 9.46 -10.30
N ILE A 55 -2.70 8.75 -9.51
CA ILE A 55 -3.47 7.57 -9.92
C ILE A 55 -4.93 7.81 -9.56
N THR A 56 -5.63 8.55 -10.41
CA THR A 56 -7.03 8.98 -10.19
C THR A 56 -7.99 8.61 -11.31
N ASN A 57 -7.47 8.19 -12.48
CA ASN A 57 -8.26 7.79 -13.64
C ASN A 57 -9.27 6.69 -13.30
N ALA A 58 -10.52 6.86 -13.77
CA ALA A 58 -11.55 5.86 -13.56
C ALA A 58 -11.14 4.50 -14.14
N GLY A 59 -11.39 3.43 -13.38
CA GLY A 59 -11.01 2.07 -13.77
C GLY A 59 -9.54 1.69 -13.54
N ALA A 60 -8.67 2.63 -13.14
CA ALA A 60 -7.26 2.32 -12.90
C ALA A 60 -7.06 1.27 -11.80
N GLU A 61 -6.24 0.25 -12.11
CA GLU A 61 -5.73 -0.73 -11.16
C GLU A 61 -4.24 -0.98 -11.43
N VAL A 62 -3.38 -0.49 -10.55
CA VAL A 62 -1.94 -0.49 -10.79
C VAL A 62 -1.28 -1.62 -10.01
N LEU A 63 -0.59 -2.52 -10.70
CA LEU A 63 0.19 -3.60 -10.08
C LEU A 63 1.65 -3.17 -9.88
N VAL A 64 2.10 -3.17 -8.62
CA VAL A 64 3.48 -2.90 -8.23
C VAL A 64 4.12 -4.20 -7.77
N THR A 65 5.24 -4.58 -8.40
CA THR A 65 5.94 -5.85 -8.12
C THR A 65 7.36 -5.66 -7.58
N ALA A 66 7.81 -4.42 -7.42
CA ALA A 66 9.13 -4.06 -6.91
C ALA A 66 9.05 -2.75 -6.11
N ALA A 67 10.18 -2.31 -5.54
CA ALA A 67 10.24 -1.00 -4.90
C ALA A 67 9.99 0.13 -5.91
N THR A 68 9.16 1.11 -5.56
CA THR A 68 9.06 2.35 -6.32
C THR A 68 10.31 3.21 -6.08
N PRO A 69 10.67 4.11 -7.00
CA PRO A 69 11.60 5.20 -6.68
C PRO A 69 11.11 6.01 -5.48
N ALA A 70 12.01 6.76 -4.84
CA ALA A 70 11.65 7.66 -3.75
C ALA A 70 10.88 8.88 -4.29
N LEU A 71 9.56 8.80 -4.32
CA LEU A 71 8.68 9.83 -4.88
C LEU A 71 8.58 11.05 -3.95
N ASN A 72 8.28 12.22 -4.52
CA ASN A 72 7.87 13.37 -3.71
C ASN A 72 6.43 13.18 -3.19
N SER A 73 5.51 12.77 -4.06
CA SER A 73 4.14 12.44 -3.63
C SER A 73 3.52 11.29 -4.40
N LEU A 74 2.56 10.62 -3.76
CA LEU A 74 1.67 9.63 -4.35
C LEU A 74 0.23 10.01 -3.99
N THR A 75 -0.56 10.39 -5.00
CA THR A 75 -1.99 10.68 -4.89
C THR A 75 -2.80 9.55 -5.52
N LEU A 76 -3.61 8.86 -4.72
CA LEU A 76 -4.34 7.67 -5.12
C LEU A 76 -5.83 7.80 -4.79
N SER A 77 -6.70 7.72 -5.81
CA SER A 77 -8.16 7.57 -5.61
C SER A 77 -8.71 6.28 -6.23
N ARG A 78 -7.80 5.34 -6.54
CA ARG A 78 -8.05 4.07 -7.25
C ARG A 78 -7.29 2.91 -6.61
N ARG A 79 -7.18 1.78 -7.31
CA ARG A 79 -6.55 0.57 -6.76
C ARG A 79 -5.05 0.54 -7.06
N LEU A 80 -4.25 0.33 -6.02
CA LEU A 80 -2.83 0.05 -6.09
C LEU A 80 -2.58 -1.32 -5.44
N VAL A 81 -2.09 -2.29 -6.20
CA VAL A 81 -1.92 -3.68 -5.79
C VAL A 81 -0.43 -3.98 -5.60
N CYS A 82 -0.02 -4.30 -4.37
CA CYS A 82 1.38 -4.65 -4.05
C CYS A 82 1.55 -6.17 -4.08
N SER A 83 2.34 -6.68 -5.03
CA SER A 83 2.73 -8.10 -5.10
C SER A 83 4.17 -8.27 -4.65
N ASN A 84 4.51 -9.45 -4.14
CA ASN A 84 5.83 -9.84 -3.63
C ASN A 84 6.16 -9.24 -2.25
N TRP A 85 7.05 -9.94 -1.53
CA TRP A 85 7.43 -9.56 -0.16
C TRP A 85 8.29 -8.28 -0.11
N THR A 86 9.10 -8.05 -1.14
CA THR A 86 10.07 -6.94 -1.21
C THR A 86 9.51 -5.66 -1.83
N THR A 87 8.25 -5.67 -2.27
CA THR A 87 7.60 -4.48 -2.83
C THR A 87 7.44 -3.41 -1.77
N ARG A 88 7.94 -2.21 -2.09
CA ARG A 88 7.93 -1.05 -1.22
C ARG A 88 7.42 0.16 -1.98
N ILE A 89 6.40 0.81 -1.44
CA ILE A 89 5.98 2.14 -1.89
C ILE A 89 6.79 3.15 -1.09
N GLU A 90 7.58 3.97 -1.78
CA GLU A 90 8.42 4.99 -1.17
C GLU A 90 8.02 6.37 -1.70
N ALA A 91 7.50 7.21 -0.81
CA ALA A 91 7.07 8.56 -1.17
C ALA A 91 7.10 9.47 0.07
N ARG A 92 7.55 10.72 -0.06
CA ARG A 92 7.51 11.66 1.08
C ARG A 92 6.07 11.88 1.57
N MET A 93 5.12 12.06 0.65
CA MET A 93 3.70 12.25 0.94
C MET A 93 2.85 11.17 0.24
N VAL A 94 2.05 10.43 1.00
CA VAL A 94 1.08 9.48 0.46
C VAL A 94 -0.33 9.95 0.81
N SER A 95 -1.17 10.18 -0.20
CA SER A 95 -2.58 10.53 -0.02
C SER A 95 -3.47 9.48 -0.68
N ILE A 96 -4.30 8.82 0.13
CA ILE A 96 -5.33 7.89 -0.32
C ILE A 96 -6.68 8.59 -0.20
N GLY A 97 -7.16 9.09 -1.34
CA GLY A 97 -8.44 9.77 -1.44
C GLY A 97 -9.64 8.83 -1.43
N THR A 98 -10.84 9.40 -1.52
CA THR A 98 -12.11 8.65 -1.59
C THR A 98 -12.08 7.61 -2.72
N GLY A 99 -12.37 6.34 -2.39
CA GLY A 99 -12.36 5.23 -3.36
C GLY A 99 -10.96 4.65 -3.64
N GLY A 100 -9.91 5.28 -3.11
CA GLY A 100 -8.54 4.78 -3.14
C GLY A 100 -8.36 3.54 -2.27
N ALA A 101 -7.62 2.55 -2.78
CA ALA A 101 -7.29 1.35 -2.05
C ALA A 101 -5.89 0.85 -2.37
N ILE A 102 -5.01 0.82 -1.36
CA ILE A 102 -3.78 0.03 -1.44
C ILE A 102 -4.11 -1.38 -0.95
N THR A 103 -3.84 -2.39 -1.74
CA THR A 103 -4.25 -3.77 -1.46
C THR A 103 -3.22 -4.78 -1.95
N LEU A 104 -3.52 -6.04 -1.74
CA LEU A 104 -2.68 -7.18 -2.12
C LEU A 104 -3.40 -8.03 -3.18
N PRO A 105 -2.65 -8.83 -3.95
CA PRO A 105 -3.19 -9.94 -4.70
C PRO A 105 -4.02 -10.88 -3.80
N PRO A 106 -4.81 -11.81 -4.39
CA PRO A 106 -5.50 -12.85 -3.63
C PRO A 106 -4.61 -13.59 -2.63
N ALA A 107 -5.25 -14.26 -1.66
CA ALA A 107 -4.56 -15.07 -0.67
C ALA A 107 -3.56 -16.04 -1.33
N PHE A 108 -2.37 -16.14 -0.75
CA PHE A 108 -1.30 -16.97 -1.29
C PHE A 108 -1.38 -18.40 -0.75
N THR A 109 -0.91 -19.37 -1.54
CA THR A 109 -0.75 -20.78 -1.15
C THR A 109 0.70 -21.10 -0.78
N GLU A 110 0.98 -22.35 -0.38
CA GLU A 110 2.34 -22.80 0.00
C GLU A 110 3.35 -22.73 -1.15
N SER A 111 2.85 -22.77 -2.39
CA SER A 111 3.64 -22.67 -3.61
C SER A 111 3.92 -21.22 -4.06
N GLN A 112 3.44 -20.23 -3.31
CA GLN A 112 3.51 -18.82 -3.69
C GLN A 112 4.23 -18.02 -2.61
N MET A 113 4.95 -16.98 -3.04
CA MET A 113 5.51 -16.02 -2.10
C MET A 113 4.40 -15.22 -1.41
N SER A 114 4.65 -14.81 -0.18
CA SER A 114 3.74 -13.89 0.52
C SER A 114 3.81 -12.48 -0.09
N ASN A 115 2.72 -11.74 0.06
CA ASN A 115 2.62 -10.34 -0.38
C ASN A 115 2.52 -9.42 0.85
N ARG A 116 3.08 -8.22 0.75
CA ARG A 116 3.09 -7.25 1.85
C ARG A 116 2.71 -5.87 1.35
N VAL A 117 1.93 -5.14 2.17
CA VAL A 117 1.81 -3.69 2.03
C VAL A 117 2.96 -3.08 2.84
N TRP A 118 3.94 -2.52 2.16
CA TRP A 118 5.06 -1.81 2.78
C TRP A 118 5.14 -0.40 2.21
N ILE A 119 4.83 0.58 3.06
CA ILE A 119 4.84 2.00 2.71
C ILE A 119 5.90 2.68 3.58
N VAL A 120 6.80 3.41 2.94
CA VAL A 120 7.78 4.28 3.59
C VAL A 120 7.47 5.71 3.18
N CYS A 121 7.04 6.50 4.16
CA CYS A 121 6.64 7.88 3.93
C CYS A 121 6.87 8.77 5.14
N SER A 122 7.02 10.08 4.90
CA SER A 122 7.03 11.06 5.98
C SER A 122 5.61 11.35 6.47
N ASN A 123 4.66 11.48 5.54
CA ASN A 123 3.25 11.72 5.83
C ASN A 123 2.35 10.75 5.07
N LEU A 124 1.41 10.15 5.79
CA LEU A 124 0.34 9.30 5.23
C LEU A 124 -1.02 9.91 5.59
N THR A 125 -1.79 10.28 4.58
CA THR A 125 -3.16 10.76 4.70
C THR A 125 -4.10 9.76 4.06
N ILE A 126 -5.14 9.36 4.78
CA ILE A 126 -6.22 8.51 4.26
C ILE A 126 -7.52 9.27 4.48
N GLU A 127 -8.12 9.72 3.40
CA GLU A 127 -9.40 10.42 3.42
C GLU A 127 -10.56 9.46 3.70
N ALA A 128 -11.72 10.02 4.06
CA ALA A 128 -12.94 9.23 4.20
C ALA A 128 -13.22 8.43 2.91
N GLY A 129 -13.43 7.12 3.04
CA GLY A 129 -13.63 6.21 1.91
C GLY A 129 -12.35 5.74 1.21
N GLY A 130 -11.17 6.24 1.58
CA GLY A 130 -9.88 5.65 1.26
C GLY A 130 -9.54 4.51 2.22
N LYS A 131 -8.74 3.52 1.79
CA LYS A 131 -8.34 2.39 2.65
C LYS A 131 -7.01 1.74 2.29
N ILE A 132 -6.44 1.04 3.26
CA ILE A 132 -5.44 -0.02 3.04
C ILE A 132 -6.14 -1.35 3.37
N ASP A 133 -6.23 -2.24 2.39
CA ASP A 133 -7.06 -3.45 2.46
C ASP A 133 -6.24 -4.72 2.23
N ALA A 134 -5.94 -5.43 3.32
CA ALA A 134 -5.31 -6.74 3.32
C ALA A 134 -6.28 -7.86 3.76
N ALA A 135 -7.59 -7.57 3.85
CA ALA A 135 -8.57 -8.51 4.39
C ALA A 135 -8.69 -9.75 3.49
N GLY A 136 -8.47 -10.94 4.07
CA GLY A 136 -8.53 -12.20 3.32
C GLY A 136 -7.42 -12.37 2.28
N LYS A 137 -6.32 -11.60 2.36
CA LYS A 137 -5.21 -11.63 1.40
C LYS A 137 -3.92 -12.28 1.93
N GLY A 138 -4.00 -12.88 3.12
CA GLY A 138 -2.90 -13.63 3.74
C GLY A 138 -2.77 -15.06 3.20
N TYR A 139 -2.38 -16.01 4.05
CA TYR A 139 -2.27 -17.42 3.66
C TYR A 139 -3.64 -18.08 3.51
N ALA A 140 -3.87 -18.77 2.39
CA ALA A 140 -5.16 -19.39 2.05
C ALA A 140 -5.49 -20.63 2.91
N GLY A 141 -4.49 -21.35 3.41
CA GLY A 141 -4.69 -22.55 4.24
C GLY A 141 -5.05 -22.25 5.70
N GLY A 142 -4.99 -20.99 6.13
CA GLY A 142 -5.29 -20.57 7.50
C GLY A 142 -6.79 -20.36 7.72
N GLY A 143 -7.37 -21.08 8.70
CA GLY A 143 -8.66 -20.71 9.26
C GLY A 143 -8.54 -19.43 10.09
N TRP A 144 -9.32 -18.39 9.77
CA TRP A 144 -9.40 -17.20 10.63
C TRP A 144 -9.96 -17.58 12.00
N HIS A 145 -9.12 -17.62 13.03
CA HIS A 145 -9.59 -17.61 14.41
C HIS A 145 -9.95 -16.16 14.78
N HIS A 146 -11.16 -15.73 14.44
CA HIS A 146 -11.68 -14.47 14.96
C HIS A 146 -11.97 -14.64 16.46
N ARG A 147 -11.01 -14.25 17.29
CA ARG A 147 -11.17 -14.23 18.73
C ARG A 147 -11.98 -13.00 19.12
N ILE A 148 -13.31 -13.13 19.19
CA ILE A 148 -14.13 -12.18 19.95
C ILE A 148 -14.10 -12.64 21.41
N GLU A 149 -13.25 -12.03 22.23
CA GLU A 149 -13.42 -12.13 23.68
C GLU A 149 -14.62 -11.26 24.07
N ARG A 150 -15.82 -11.85 24.12
CA ARG A 150 -16.96 -11.19 24.77
C ARG A 150 -16.76 -11.27 26.29
N PHE A 151 -16.23 -10.23 26.90
CA PHE A 151 -16.27 -10.07 28.35
C PHE A 151 -17.71 -9.73 28.76
N ARG A 152 -18.50 -10.75 29.07
CA ARG A 152 -19.69 -10.61 29.93
C ARG A 152 -19.43 -11.35 31.23
N ALA A 153 -19.38 -10.58 32.32
CA ALA A 153 -19.49 -10.99 33.72
C ALA A 153 -19.16 -12.47 33.98
N GLY A 154 -17.87 -12.81 33.94
CA GLY A 154 -17.35 -14.04 34.56
C GLY A 154 -17.61 -15.37 33.86
N ARG A 155 -18.18 -15.44 32.65
CA ARG A 155 -18.28 -16.73 31.90
C ARG A 155 -17.65 -16.68 30.52
N ARG A 156 -16.55 -17.41 30.37
CA ARG A 156 -15.90 -17.68 29.08
C ARG A 156 -16.69 -18.76 28.31
N THR A 157 -17.62 -18.36 27.45
CA THR A 157 -18.20 -19.30 26.46
C THR A 157 -17.37 -19.26 25.18
N ARG A 158 -16.63 -20.36 24.92
CA ARG A 158 -15.90 -20.58 23.67
C ARG A 158 -16.91 -20.90 22.56
N ARG A 159 -16.96 -20.09 21.50
CA ARG A 159 -17.60 -20.49 20.24
C ARG A 159 -16.61 -20.36 19.11
N ASN A 160 -16.28 -21.49 18.49
CA ASN A 160 -15.63 -21.53 17.20
C ASN A 160 -16.65 -21.08 16.16
N VAL A 161 -16.55 -19.84 15.70
CA VAL A 161 -17.28 -19.39 14.51
C VAL A 161 -16.45 -19.79 13.29
N GLY A 162 -16.85 -20.89 12.65
CA GLY A 162 -16.23 -21.38 11.43
C GLY A 162 -16.37 -20.39 10.26
N ALA A 163 -15.53 -20.63 9.25
CA ALA A 163 -15.34 -19.88 8.01
C ALA A 163 -16.51 -19.00 7.55
N TRP A 164 -16.22 -17.73 7.26
CA TRP A 164 -17.15 -16.80 6.62
C TRP A 164 -17.37 -17.21 5.16
N ARG A 165 -18.16 -18.27 4.93
CA ARG A 165 -18.87 -18.45 3.66
C ARG A 165 -19.91 -17.34 3.62
N GLY A 166 -19.73 -16.38 2.72
CA GLY A 166 -20.64 -15.24 2.52
C GLY A 166 -22.10 -15.70 2.49
N ARG A 167 -22.77 -15.63 3.64
CA ARG A 167 -24.19 -15.91 3.77
C ARG A 167 -24.88 -14.56 3.90
N ARG A 168 -25.51 -14.18 2.79
CA ARG A 168 -26.48 -13.09 2.64
C ARG A 168 -27.35 -13.02 3.91
N LEU A 169 -27.26 -11.93 4.65
CA LEU A 169 -28.09 -11.65 5.83
C LEU A 169 -29.55 -11.76 5.42
N ARG A 170 -30.21 -12.88 5.78
CA ARG A 170 -31.67 -12.97 5.71
C ARG A 170 -32.21 -11.97 6.73
N ARG A 171 -32.85 -10.92 6.21
CA ARG A 171 -33.73 -10.02 6.97
C ARG A 171 -34.74 -10.87 7.76
N THR A 172 -34.56 -10.98 9.07
CA THR A 172 -35.68 -11.24 9.97
C THR A 172 -36.30 -9.90 10.33
N ARG A 173 -37.54 -9.73 9.87
CA ARG A 173 -38.45 -8.61 10.12
C ARG A 173 -39.05 -8.80 11.53
N ARG A 174 -39.35 -7.69 12.22
CA ARG A 174 -39.95 -7.49 13.57
C ARG A 174 -38.91 -7.24 14.67
N LEU A 175 -38.92 -6.16 15.46
CA LEU A 175 -39.80 -5.00 15.68
C LEU A 175 -38.94 -3.90 16.33
N GLY A 176 -39.17 -2.62 15.99
CA GLY A 176 -38.97 -1.44 16.83
C GLY A 176 -37.57 -1.10 17.36
N GLY A 177 -36.99 0.00 16.88
CA GLY A 177 -35.89 0.69 17.57
C GLY A 177 -34.97 1.43 16.61
N VAL A 178 -35.21 2.73 16.44
CA VAL A 178 -34.29 3.66 15.77
C VAL A 178 -32.95 3.65 16.50
N CYS A 179 -31.87 3.33 15.77
CA CYS A 179 -30.51 3.78 16.07
C CYS A 179 -29.75 3.83 14.75
N ASN A 180 -29.92 4.93 14.02
CA ASN A 180 -28.96 5.35 13.02
C ASN A 180 -27.70 5.77 13.80
N ARG A 181 -26.67 4.91 13.83
CA ARG A 181 -25.34 5.34 14.26
C ARG A 181 -24.38 4.92 13.16
N SER A 182 -24.04 5.92 12.35
CA SER A 182 -22.81 5.99 11.59
C SER A 182 -21.67 5.41 12.44
N LEU A 183 -20.93 4.46 11.88
CA LEU A 183 -19.66 4.05 12.45
C LEU A 183 -18.64 5.13 12.07
N ASP A 184 -18.78 6.28 12.73
CA ASP A 184 -17.83 7.37 12.66
C ASP A 184 -16.59 7.02 13.49
N ALA A 185 -15.44 7.21 12.85
CA ALA A 185 -14.12 7.56 13.38
C ALA A 185 -13.94 7.60 14.92
N ALA A 186 -13.88 6.44 15.59
CA ALA A 186 -13.28 6.31 16.93
C ALA A 186 -13.03 4.84 17.27
N GLY A 187 -11.88 4.29 16.88
CA GLY A 187 -11.48 2.93 17.24
C GLY A 187 -10.04 2.53 16.92
N TRP A 188 -9.16 3.51 16.70
CA TRP A 188 -7.75 3.32 16.30
C TRP A 188 -6.78 3.69 17.43
N ARG A 189 -7.08 3.30 18.66
CA ARG A 189 -6.12 3.36 19.76
C ARG A 189 -6.11 2.01 20.44
N ASP A 190 -4.90 1.53 20.72
CA ASP A 190 -4.57 0.30 21.44
C ASP A 190 -4.37 -0.95 20.59
N LEU A 191 -3.31 -0.96 19.75
CA LEU A 191 -2.47 -2.17 19.60
C LEU A 191 -1.09 -1.89 19.00
N TRP A 192 -0.35 -0.95 19.59
CA TRP A 192 1.11 -0.89 19.42
C TRP A 192 1.70 -0.66 20.81
N LEU A 193 2.37 -1.70 21.33
CA LEU A 193 3.19 -1.81 22.55
C LEU A 193 2.85 -3.10 23.31
N ARG A 194 3.32 -4.23 22.76
CA ARG A 194 3.76 -5.46 23.45
C ARG A 194 4.08 -6.52 22.40
N CYS A 195 5.32 -6.45 21.92
CA CYS A 195 6.28 -7.53 21.66
C CYS A 195 7.55 -6.85 21.15
#